data_AF-A0A1X2I329-F1
#
_entry.id   AF-A0A1X2I329-F1
#
_cell.length_a   1.000
_cell.length_b   1.000
_cell.length_c   1.000
_cell.angle_alpha   90.00
_cell.angle_beta   90.00
_cell.angle_gamma   90.00
#
_symmetry.space_group_name_H-M   'P 1'
#
loop_
_entity.id
_entity.type
_entity.pdbx_description
1 polymer ?
#
loop_
_entity_poly.entity_id
_entity_poly.type
_entity_poly.pdbx_seq_one_letter_code
_entity_poly.pdbx_strand_id
1 'polypeptide(L)'
;MNLKRRGFTTRIKRRKLSGFFFLSLFLPLFYTLMTSTAMNFAQASCLVFGYLPTESNQRRAVARMQQFNMVPVYIRGGSSMIPVAVSIEAQQRNPYLYIKYPENNQPEDPQTTA
;
A
#
# COMPACT_ATOMS: atom_id res chain seq x y z
N MET A 1 40.40 -26.05 36.09
CA MET A 1 41.40 -26.35 35.03
C MET A 1 41.45 -25.18 34.07
N ASN A 2 42.62 -24.54 33.98
CA ASN A 2 42.86 -23.28 33.26
C ASN A 2 43.26 -23.58 31.80
N LEU A 3 42.41 -23.26 30.82
CA LEU A 3 42.71 -23.45 29.40
C LEU A 3 43.32 -22.18 28.79
N LYS A 4 44.63 -22.33 28.55
CA LYS A 4 45.61 -21.40 28.01
C LYS A 4 45.17 -20.85 26.65
N ARG A 5 45.05 -19.52 26.56
CA ARG A 5 44.85 -18.74 25.33
C ARG A 5 45.87 -19.13 24.25
N ARG A 6 45.40 -19.50 23.05
CA ARG A 6 46.21 -19.49 21.81
C ARG A 6 45.65 -18.40 20.91
N GLY A 7 46.36 -17.27 20.85
CA GLY A 7 46.04 -16.19 19.93
C GLY A 7 46.37 -16.61 18.50
N PHE A 8 45.34 -16.77 17.68
CA PHE A 8 45.48 -16.87 16.23
C PHE A 8 45.60 -15.46 15.66
N THR A 9 46.80 -15.07 15.25
CA THR A 9 47.03 -13.84 14.50
C THR A 9 46.74 -14.11 13.02
N THR A 10 45.48 -14.02 12.62
CA THR A 10 45.11 -14.01 11.20
C THR A 10 45.58 -12.69 10.57
N ARG A 11 46.64 -12.74 9.75
CA ARG A 11 47.04 -11.65 8.85
C ARG A 11 45.91 -11.40 7.85
N ILE A 12 45.07 -10.41 8.15
CA ILE A 12 44.05 -9.91 7.22
C ILE A 12 44.77 -9.16 6.11
N LYS A 13 44.93 -9.82 4.96
CA LYS A 13 45.42 -9.21 3.72
C LYS A 13 44.33 -8.26 3.24
N ARG A 14 44.43 -6.97 3.58
CA ARG A 14 43.53 -5.90 3.09
C ARG A 14 43.62 -5.86 1.56
N ARG A 15 42.71 -6.55 0.87
CA ARG A 15 42.43 -6.27 -0.54
C ARG A 15 41.73 -4.91 -0.57
N LYS A 16 42.30 -3.96 -1.31
CA LYS A 16 41.63 -2.71 -1.69
C LYS A 16 40.34 -3.09 -2.42
N LEU A 17 39.23 -3.14 -1.70
CA LEU A 17 37.90 -3.22 -2.29
C LEU A 17 37.66 -1.85 -2.92
N SER A 18 37.51 -1.79 -4.24
CA SER A 18 37.19 -0.56 -4.95
C SER A 18 35.88 -0.01 -4.39
N GLY A 19 35.87 1.28 -4.06
CA GLY A 19 34.74 2.00 -3.45
C GLY A 19 33.52 2.19 -4.37
N PHE A 20 33.26 1.25 -5.28
CA PHE A 20 32.17 1.30 -6.25
C PHE A 20 31.08 0.25 -6.00
N PHE A 21 31.29 -0.72 -5.10
CA PHE A 21 30.33 -1.80 -4.86
C PHE A 21 29.32 -1.56 -3.74
N PHE A 22 29.49 -0.52 -2.92
CA PHE A 22 28.58 -0.24 -1.81
C PHE A 22 27.40 0.70 -2.17
N LEU A 23 27.46 1.41 -3.30
CA LEU A 23 26.41 2.37 -3.66
C LEU A 23 25.21 1.72 -4.37
N SER A 24 25.38 0.57 -5.06
CA SER A 24 24.29 -0.03 -5.85
C SER A 24 23.31 -0.88 -5.04
N LEU A 25 23.72 -1.37 -3.87
CA LEU A 25 22.89 -2.27 -3.05
C LEU A 25 21.85 -1.54 -2.19
N PHE A 26 22.02 -0.21 -1.99
CA PHE A 26 21.12 0.60 -1.17
C PHE A 26 20.02 1.31 -1.98
N LEU A 27 20.18 1.52 -3.29
CA LEU A 27 19.13 2.16 -4.09
C LEU A 27 17.78 1.39 -4.10
N PRO A 28 17.71 0.05 -4.28
CA PRO A 28 16.41 -0.61 -4.37
C PRO A 28 15.62 -0.62 -3.05
N LEU A 29 16.30 -0.46 -1.90
CA LEU A 29 15.64 -0.36 -0.59
C LEU A 29 15.04 1.03 -0.34
N PHE A 30 15.66 2.09 -0.86
CA PHE A 30 15.11 3.45 -0.79
C PHE A 30 13.92 3.65 -1.74
N TYR A 31 13.94 3.02 -2.92
CA TYR A 31 12.82 3.11 -3.87
C TYR A 31 11.54 2.40 -3.38
N THR A 32 11.67 1.30 -2.62
CA THR A 32 10.53 0.60 -2.03
C THR A 32 9.95 1.30 -0.79
N LEU A 33 10.72 2.18 -0.14
CA LEU A 33 10.25 2.95 1.02
C LEU A 33 9.39 4.17 0.64
N MET A 34 9.54 4.68 -0.59
CA MET A 34 8.88 5.92 -1.05
C MET A 34 7.53 5.67 -1.75
N THR A 35 7.13 4.42 -1.95
CA THR A 35 5.83 4.06 -2.53
C THR A 35 4.87 3.55 -1.46
N SER A 36 4.46 4.45 -0.55
CA SER A 36 3.19 4.27 0.15
C SER A 36 2.10 4.26 -0.93
N THR A 37 1.68 3.08 -1.36
CA THR A 37 0.59 2.94 -2.34
C THR A 37 -0.66 3.51 -1.69
N ALA A 38 -1.17 4.61 -2.25
CA ALA A 38 -2.44 5.17 -1.80
C ALA A 38 -3.52 4.09 -1.92
N MET A 39 -4.26 3.86 -0.84
CA MET A 39 -5.35 2.89 -0.81
C MET A 39 -6.36 3.22 -1.91
N ASN A 40 -6.77 2.23 -2.69
CA ASN A 40 -7.74 2.44 -3.75
C ASN A 40 -9.18 2.24 -3.25
N PHE A 41 -10.14 2.68 -4.06
CA PHE A 41 -11.58 2.60 -3.77
C PHE A 41 -12.04 1.19 -3.38
N ALA A 42 -11.57 0.16 -4.09
CA ALA A 42 -11.99 -1.21 -3.87
C ALA A 42 -11.44 -1.78 -2.54
N GLN A 43 -10.18 -1.49 -2.23
CA GLN A 43 -9.54 -1.84 -0.96
C GLN A 43 -10.20 -1.10 0.21
N ALA A 44 -10.48 0.19 0.05
CA ALA A 44 -11.20 0.97 1.05
C ALA A 44 -12.60 0.41 1.31
N SER A 45 -13.32 0.00 0.25
CA SER A 45 -14.63 -0.64 0.38
C SER A 45 -14.57 -1.92 1.20
N CYS A 46 -13.53 -2.75 1.01
CA CYS A 46 -13.32 -3.95 1.83
C CYS A 46 -13.17 -3.62 3.31
N LEU A 47 -12.34 -2.62 3.65
CA LEU A 47 -12.11 -2.25 5.04
C LEU A 47 -13.38 -1.75 5.74
N VAL A 48 -14.23 -0.99 5.04
CA VAL A 48 -15.51 -0.53 5.61
C VAL A 48 -16.40 -1.70 6.03
N PHE A 49 -16.42 -2.78 5.23
CA PHE A 49 -17.20 -3.98 5.55
C PHE A 49 -16.42 -5.03 6.39
N GLY A 50 -15.19 -4.73 6.81
CA GLY A 50 -14.34 -5.65 7.57
C GLY A 50 -13.84 -6.86 6.77
N TYR A 51 -13.75 -6.76 5.45
CA TYR A 51 -13.23 -7.82 4.58
C TYR A 51 -11.72 -7.71 4.40
N LEU A 52 -11.07 -8.87 4.23
CA LEU A 52 -9.71 -8.93 3.70
C LEU A 52 -9.71 -8.44 2.24
N PRO A 53 -8.73 -7.60 1.82
CA PRO A 53 -8.71 -6.95 0.51
C PRO A 53 -8.28 -7.87 -0.63
N THR A 54 -8.87 -9.06 -0.74
CA THR A 54 -8.73 -9.97 -1.89
C THR A 54 -9.60 -9.51 -3.06
N GLU A 55 -9.25 -9.88 -4.29
CA GLU A 55 -9.98 -9.45 -5.49
C GLU A 55 -11.48 -9.82 -5.45
N SER A 56 -11.80 -11.04 -5.02
CA SER A 56 -13.20 -11.49 -4.86
C SER A 56 -13.97 -10.62 -3.85
N ASN A 57 -13.35 -10.31 -2.71
CA ASN A 57 -13.96 -9.47 -1.69
C ASN A 57 -14.09 -8.02 -2.14
N GLN A 58 -13.12 -7.51 -2.91
CA GLN A 58 -13.16 -6.17 -3.49
C GLN A 58 -14.39 -6.00 -4.38
N ARG A 59 -14.63 -6.96 -5.31
CA ARG A 59 -15.83 -6.95 -6.15
C ARG A 59 -17.12 -7.00 -5.31
N ARG A 60 -17.17 -7.85 -4.29
CA ARG A 60 -18.32 -7.97 -3.39
C ARG A 60 -18.57 -6.69 -2.57
N ALA A 61 -17.50 -6.07 -2.06
CA ALA A 61 -17.58 -4.85 -1.26
C ALA A 61 -18.05 -3.67 -2.11
N VAL A 62 -17.51 -3.51 -3.32
CA VAL A 62 -17.93 -2.48 -4.28
C VAL A 62 -19.40 -2.67 -4.67
N ALA A 63 -19.82 -3.89 -4.98
CA ALA A 63 -21.23 -4.18 -5.28
C ALA A 63 -22.17 -3.81 -4.12
N ARG A 64 -21.75 -4.07 -2.87
CA ARG A 64 -22.52 -3.66 -1.68
C ARG A 64 -22.56 -2.14 -1.50
N MET A 65 -21.45 -1.43 -1.72
CA MET A 65 -21.44 0.03 -1.69
C MET A 65 -22.46 0.61 -2.68
N GLN A 66 -22.47 0.10 -3.90
CA GLN A 66 -23.43 0.49 -4.94
C GLN A 66 -24.87 0.17 -4.54
N GLN A 67 -25.13 -1.04 -4.02
CA GLN A 67 -26.46 -1.44 -3.55
C GLN A 67 -27.03 -0.50 -2.49
N PHE A 68 -26.18 0.03 -1.60
CA PHE A 68 -26.60 0.96 -0.53
C PHE A 68 -26.46 2.44 -0.92
N ASN A 69 -26.10 2.76 -2.16
CA ASN A 69 -25.81 4.13 -2.60
C ASN A 69 -24.79 4.85 -1.70
N MET A 70 -23.75 4.12 -1.29
CA MET A 70 -22.66 4.61 -0.44
C MET A 70 -21.34 4.63 -1.20
N VAL A 71 -20.41 5.43 -0.70
CA VAL A 71 -19.03 5.51 -1.17
C VAL A 71 -18.07 5.45 0.01
N PRO A 72 -16.94 4.73 -0.10
CA PRO A 72 -15.85 4.83 0.85
C PRO A 72 -15.17 6.19 0.71
N VAL A 73 -15.01 6.87 1.83
CA VAL A 73 -14.33 8.16 1.93
C VAL A 73 -13.42 8.17 3.15
N TYR A 74 -12.47 9.10 3.17
CA TYR A 74 -11.81 9.51 4.40
C TYR A 74 -12.15 10.97 4.69
N ILE A 75 -12.20 11.30 5.98
CA ILE A 75 -12.52 12.66 6.44
C ILE A 75 -11.28 13.53 6.31
N ARG A 76 -11.41 14.72 5.75
CA ARG A 76 -10.32 15.70 5.65
C ARG A 76 -9.78 16.02 7.05
N GLY A 77 -8.46 15.93 7.21
CA GLY A 77 -7.79 16.07 8.51
C GLY A 77 -7.77 14.80 9.36
N GLY A 78 -8.43 13.73 8.92
CA GLY A 78 -8.35 12.39 9.48
C GLY A 78 -7.32 11.50 8.76
N SER A 79 -7.29 10.22 9.16
CA SER A 79 -6.40 9.22 8.53
C SER A 79 -7.01 8.67 7.25
N SER A 80 -6.24 8.67 6.15
CA SER A 80 -6.61 8.00 4.90
C SER A 80 -6.58 6.47 5.01
N MET A 81 -6.09 5.92 6.11
CA MET A 81 -6.10 4.47 6.37
C MET A 81 -7.38 3.98 7.04
N ILE A 82 -8.28 4.89 7.44
CA ILE A 82 -9.53 4.58 8.13
C ILE A 82 -10.70 5.03 7.26
N PRO A 83 -11.13 4.20 6.29
CA PRO A 83 -12.25 4.55 5.43
C PRO A 83 -13.57 4.48 6.19
N VAL A 84 -14.49 5.35 5.81
CA VAL A 84 -15.87 5.39 6.32
C VAL A 84 -16.82 5.33 5.13
N ALA A 85 -17.94 4.59 5.24
CA ALA A 85 -19.02 4.68 4.27
C ALA A 85 -19.85 5.93 4.51
N VAL A 86 -20.05 6.71 3.45
CA VAL A 86 -20.95 7.86 3.45
C VAL A 86 -21.88 7.72 2.25
N SER A 87 -23.14 8.14 2.37
CA SER A 87 -24.05 8.18 1.23
C SER A 87 -23.48 9.05 0.11
N ILE A 88 -23.71 8.68 -1.15
CA ILE A 88 -23.28 9.45 -2.32
C ILE A 88 -23.75 10.90 -2.23
N GLU A 89 -24.99 11.13 -1.80
CA GLU A 89 -25.56 12.48 -1.67
C GLU A 89 -24.82 13.34 -0.64
N ALA A 90 -24.53 12.82 0.57
CA ALA A 90 -23.78 13.55 1.58
C ALA A 90 -22.36 13.88 1.11
N GLN A 91 -21.71 12.97 0.37
CA GLN A 91 -20.41 13.23 -0.24
C GLN A 91 -20.51 14.35 -1.30
N GLN A 92 -21.54 14.34 -2.14
CA GLN A 92 -21.75 15.38 -3.17
C GLN A 92 -22.06 16.76 -2.56
N ARG A 93 -22.79 16.80 -1.44
CA ARG A 93 -23.09 18.05 -0.71
C ARG A 93 -21.85 18.64 -0.04
N ASN A 94 -20.89 17.81 0.39
CA ASN A 94 -19.66 18.27 1.03
C ASN A 94 -18.42 17.48 0.56
N PRO A 95 -17.96 17.71 -0.68
CA PRO A 95 -16.81 16.99 -1.25
C PRO A 95 -15.48 17.42 -0.62
N TYR A 96 -15.44 18.56 0.07
CA TYR A 96 -14.24 19.06 0.74
C TYR A 96 -13.96 18.28 2.03
N LEU A 97 -14.99 17.93 2.78
CA LEU A 97 -14.89 17.15 4.02
C LEU A 97 -14.74 15.65 3.74
N TYR A 98 -15.53 15.12 2.80
CA TYR A 98 -15.57 13.69 2.47
C TYR A 98 -14.76 13.41 1.19
N ILE A 99 -13.49 13.03 1.38
CA ILE A 99 -12.56 12.81 0.28
C ILE A 99 -12.66 11.36 -0.21
N LYS A 100 -12.95 11.19 -1.50
CA LYS A 100 -13.03 9.87 -2.13
C LYS A 100 -11.64 9.27 -2.31
N TYR A 101 -11.56 7.95 -2.18
CA TYR A 101 -10.41 7.19 -2.61
C TYR A 101 -10.31 7.17 -4.14
N PRO A 102 -9.09 7.08 -4.71
CA PRO A 102 -8.93 6.93 -6.15
C PRO A 102 -9.58 5.63 -6.61
N GLU A 103 -10.40 5.73 -7.65
CA GLU A 103 -10.87 4.56 -8.39
C GLU A 103 -9.65 3.95 -9.08
N ASN A 104 -9.43 2.64 -8.91
CA ASN A 104 -8.46 1.97 -9.74
C ASN A 104 -9.01 2.03 -11.16
N ASN A 105 -8.44 2.92 -11.98
CA ASN A 105 -8.57 2.83 -13.42
C ASN A 105 -7.88 1.52 -13.85
N GLN A 106 -8.55 0.38 -13.68
CA GLN A 106 -8.23 -0.76 -14.54
C GLN A 106 -8.65 -0.32 -15.94
N PRO A 107 -7.75 -0.27 -16.93
CA PRO A 107 -8.17 -0.06 -18.29
C PRO A 107 -9.16 -1.18 -18.61
N GLU A 108 -10.38 -0.81 -19.01
CA GLU A 108 -11.32 -1.76 -19.57
C GLU A 108 -10.64 -2.39 -20.78
N ASP A 109 -10.35 -3.69 -20.72
CA ASP A 109 -9.86 -4.42 -21.89
C ASP A 109 -10.93 -4.30 -22.99
N PRO A 110 -10.63 -3.70 -24.15
CA PRO A 110 -11.61 -3.50 -25.20
C PRO A 110 -11.78 -4.79 -26.02
N GLN A 111 -12.18 -5.91 -25.40
CA GLN A 111 -12.52 -7.14 -26.12
C GLN A 111 -13.58 -7.96 -25.37
N THR A 112 -14.83 -7.47 -25.29
CA THR A 112 -15.99 -8.36 -25.20
C THR A 112 -17.22 -7.72 -25.85
N THR A 113 -17.25 -7.73 -27.17
CA THR A 113 -18.51 -7.84 -27.92
C THR A 113 -18.30 -8.98 -28.90
N ALA A 114 -18.90 -10.12 -28.55
CA ALA A 114 -19.13 -11.24 -29.43
C ALA A 114 -20.27 -10.93 -30.41
#